data_AF-A0A6J7GRV6-F1
#
_entry.id   AF-A0A6J7GRV6-F1
#
_cell.length_a   1.000
_cell.length_b   1.000
_cell.length_c   1.000
_cell.angle_alpha   90.00
_cell.angle_beta   90.00
_cell.angle_gamma   90.00
#
_symmetry.space_group_name_H-M   'P 1'
#
loop_
_entity.id
_entity.type
_entity.pdbx_description
1 polymer ?
#
loop_
_entity_poly.entity_id
_entity_poly.type
_entity_poly.pdbx_seq_one_letter_code
_entity_poly.pdbx_strand_id
1 'polypeptide(L)'
;MDGSIWIVGAGTSIITPTPAATVGNVLNPDNVAIEALQSRNSPLNIIKLWQVSSSGSLLNAFEYISEDIINPKKILSTGNNLIIIGDCYEKSTVKGFYLSATKTGVFSPIIKYGVKTTQINSAIINSDSSIIAVGMSGDQLLKTKPLSQLDAVTMKISSIGELQVVGRATLKKTTRSWDSISTGLLQGGKVSYSNKTEAAITKFASLGKPSWNVRYSSKSGALVVSNKSSWASFVSNSVISGVPKWKPKVATPVVLELGKKGEVLTSYTLSAPAVAIAANNQIGTVLITDSGVSFGLVVIN
;
A
#
# COMPACT_ATOMS: atom_id res chain seq x y z
N MET A 1 4.49 -5.11 24.73
CA MET A 1 4.30 -5.99 23.56
C MET A 1 5.18 -7.21 23.77
N ASP A 2 4.71 -8.39 23.39
CA ASP A 2 5.44 -9.67 23.43
C ASP A 2 6.66 -9.72 22.49
N GLY A 3 6.91 -8.67 21.71
CA GLY A 3 8.05 -8.56 20.80
C GLY A 3 7.89 -9.33 19.49
N SER A 4 6.71 -9.92 19.25
CA SER A 4 6.41 -10.68 18.05
C SER A 4 6.35 -9.78 16.81
N ILE A 5 6.89 -10.28 15.71
CA ILE A 5 6.79 -9.69 14.37
C ILE A 5 5.65 -10.38 13.63
N TRP A 6 4.78 -9.59 13.00
CA TRP A 6 3.67 -10.11 12.21
C TRP A 6 3.88 -9.83 10.73
N ILE A 7 3.74 -10.86 9.92
CA ILE A 7 3.99 -10.82 8.48
C ILE A 7 2.73 -11.28 7.76
N VAL A 8 2.35 -10.57 6.71
CA VAL A 8 1.24 -10.93 5.84
C VAL A 8 1.73 -11.11 4.41
N GLY A 9 1.20 -12.11 3.72
CA GLY A 9 1.43 -12.36 2.31
C GLY A 9 0.19 -12.91 1.61
N ALA A 10 0.28 -13.04 0.30
CA ALA A 10 -0.72 -13.73 -0.50
C ALA A 10 -0.12 -15.01 -1.09
N GLY A 11 -0.92 -16.06 -1.23
CA GLY A 11 -0.50 -17.36 -1.73
C GLY A 11 -1.57 -18.04 -2.59
N THR A 12 -1.19 -19.18 -3.16
CA THR A 12 -2.02 -20.09 -3.96
C THR A 12 -2.13 -21.45 -3.28
N SER A 13 -3.19 -22.20 -3.57
CA SER A 13 -3.31 -23.63 -3.29
C SER A 13 -3.01 -24.45 -4.54
N ILE A 14 -2.70 -25.73 -4.35
CA ILE A 14 -2.61 -26.70 -5.44
C ILE A 14 -4.02 -27.27 -5.69
N ILE A 15 -4.51 -27.16 -6.91
CA ILE A 15 -5.76 -27.77 -7.36
C ILE A 15 -5.39 -29.05 -8.11
N THR A 16 -5.74 -30.19 -7.53
CA THR A 16 -5.70 -31.48 -8.23
C THR A 16 -7.03 -31.68 -8.94
N PRO A 17 -7.06 -31.73 -10.28
CA PRO A 17 -8.29 -31.95 -11.02
C PRO A 17 -8.89 -33.33 -10.68
N THR A 18 -10.19 -33.36 -10.39
CA THR A 18 -10.93 -34.61 -10.23
C THR A 18 -10.91 -35.35 -11.58
N PRO A 19 -10.47 -36.62 -11.65
CA PRO A 19 -10.56 -37.40 -12.87
C PRO A 19 -12.01 -37.42 -13.37
N ALA A 20 -12.21 -37.23 -14.68
CA ALA A 20 -13.54 -37.44 -15.26
C ALA A 20 -13.99 -38.87 -14.96
N ALA A 21 -15.24 -39.04 -14.55
CA ALA A 21 -15.80 -40.38 -14.34
C ALA A 21 -15.62 -41.18 -15.62
N THR A 22 -15.06 -42.39 -15.53
CA THR A 22 -14.90 -43.29 -16.67
C THR A 22 -16.30 -43.56 -17.23
N VAL A 23 -16.58 -43.05 -18.43
CA VAL A 23 -17.81 -43.40 -19.14
C VAL A 23 -17.70 -44.89 -19.45
N GLY A 24 -18.42 -45.72 -18.70
CA GLY A 24 -18.51 -47.15 -19.00
C GLY A 24 -18.96 -47.31 -20.44
N ASN A 25 -18.16 -48.02 -21.24
CA ASN A 25 -18.35 -48.39 -22.66
C ASN A 25 -17.44 -47.72 -23.71
N VAL A 26 -16.27 -47.18 -23.35
CA VAL A 26 -15.24 -46.81 -24.35
C VAL A 26 -14.20 -47.91 -24.48
N LEU A 27 -14.11 -48.56 -25.64
CA LEU A 27 -13.04 -49.49 -25.98
C LEU A 27 -11.78 -48.68 -26.32
N ASN A 28 -10.64 -48.96 -25.66
CA ASN A 28 -9.33 -48.35 -25.97
C ASN A 28 -8.39 -49.40 -26.61
N PRO A 29 -8.65 -49.83 -27.87
CA PRO A 29 -7.88 -50.89 -28.52
C PRO A 29 -6.41 -50.50 -28.75
N ASP A 30 -6.10 -49.21 -28.81
CA ASP A 30 -4.75 -48.68 -29.03
C ASP A 30 -3.96 -48.45 -27.73
N ASN A 31 -4.54 -48.80 -26.57
CA ASN A 31 -3.96 -48.64 -25.24
C ASN A 31 -3.39 -47.22 -24.99
N VAL A 32 -4.04 -46.20 -25.55
CA VAL A 32 -3.60 -44.80 -25.41
C VAL A 32 -3.74 -44.42 -23.95
N ALA A 33 -2.64 -44.01 -23.32
CA ALA A 33 -2.66 -43.52 -21.95
C ALA A 33 -3.50 -42.23 -21.90
N ILE A 34 -4.52 -42.21 -21.04
CA ILE A 34 -5.22 -40.97 -20.73
C ILE A 34 -4.22 -40.10 -19.96
N GLU A 35 -3.86 -38.95 -20.52
CA GLU A 35 -2.98 -38.01 -19.82
C GLU A 35 -3.59 -37.64 -18.46
N ALA A 36 -2.83 -37.87 -17.39
CA ALA A 36 -3.23 -37.43 -16.06
C ALA A 36 -3.35 -35.90 -16.07
N LEU A 37 -4.54 -35.40 -15.71
CA LEU A 37 -4.77 -33.96 -15.64
C LEU A 37 -3.74 -33.34 -14.67
N GLN A 38 -2.91 -32.44 -15.19
CA GLN A 38 -1.81 -31.84 -14.43
C GLN A 38 -2.37 -30.95 -13.30
N SER A 39 -1.81 -31.09 -12.09
CA SER A 39 -2.11 -30.17 -10.99
C SER A 39 -1.81 -28.74 -11.39
N ARG A 40 -2.72 -27.81 -11.05
CA ARG A 40 -2.55 -26.38 -11.33
C ARG A 40 -2.65 -25.56 -10.06
N ASN A 41 -1.99 -24.41 -10.04
CA ASN A 41 -2.16 -23.47 -8.94
C ASN A 41 -3.55 -22.81 -9.00
N SER A 42 -4.14 -22.55 -7.84
CA SER A 42 -5.25 -21.64 -7.69
C SER A 42 -4.81 -20.20 -8.01
N PRO A 43 -5.75 -19.27 -8.21
CA PRO A 43 -5.44 -17.84 -8.15
C PRO A 43 -4.74 -17.47 -6.83
N LEU A 44 -4.07 -16.32 -6.81
CA LEU A 44 -3.41 -15.78 -5.61
C LEU A 44 -4.47 -15.21 -4.65
N ASN A 45 -5.25 -16.10 -4.04
CA ASN A 45 -6.47 -15.80 -3.29
C ASN A 45 -6.41 -16.19 -1.80
N ILE A 46 -5.23 -16.53 -1.27
CA ILE A 46 -5.06 -16.95 0.13
C ILE A 46 -4.21 -15.94 0.89
N ILE A 47 -4.78 -15.28 1.90
CA ILE A 47 -4.01 -14.46 2.85
C ILE A 47 -3.29 -15.41 3.78
N LYS A 48 -1.97 -15.32 3.84
CA LYS A 48 -1.14 -16.00 4.83
C LYS A 48 -0.70 -15.00 5.89
N LEU A 49 -0.88 -15.37 7.15
CA LEU A 49 -0.53 -14.55 8.30
C LEU A 49 0.42 -15.35 9.19
N TRP A 50 1.63 -14.83 9.40
CA TRP A 50 2.65 -15.47 10.23
C TRP A 50 2.98 -14.62 11.44
N GLN A 51 3.09 -15.28 12.58
CA GLN A 51 3.69 -14.72 13.79
C GLN A 51 5.13 -15.24 13.90
N VAL A 52 6.09 -14.35 14.02
CA VAL A 52 7.50 -14.66 14.14
C VAL A 52 8.02 -14.07 15.45
N SER A 53 8.84 -14.81 16.20
CA SER A 53 9.48 -14.31 17.41
C SER A 53 10.48 -13.20 17.08
N SER A 54 10.89 -12.43 18.10
CA SER A 54 11.98 -11.47 17.97
C SER A 54 13.32 -12.10 17.57
N SER A 55 13.49 -13.41 17.80
CA SER A 55 14.66 -14.20 17.38
C SER A 55 14.53 -14.79 15.98
N GLY A 56 13.41 -14.58 15.27
CA GLY A 56 13.20 -15.07 13.91
C GLY A 56 12.55 -16.46 13.80
N SER A 57 12.08 -17.05 14.89
CA SER A 57 11.41 -18.36 14.88
C SER A 57 9.93 -18.21 14.51
N LEU A 58 9.43 -19.04 13.60
CA LEU A 58 8.00 -19.09 13.30
C LEU A 58 7.23 -19.64 14.51
N LEU A 59 6.27 -18.86 15.01
CA LEU A 59 5.44 -19.21 16.17
C LEU A 59 4.08 -19.75 15.75
N ASN A 60 3.41 -19.05 14.82
CA ASN A 60 2.08 -19.41 14.34
C ASN A 60 1.93 -19.08 12.85
N ALA A 61 1.07 -19.83 12.17
CA ALA A 61 0.67 -19.59 10.78
C ALA A 61 -0.85 -19.74 10.66
N PHE A 62 -1.49 -18.75 10.02
CA PHE A 62 -2.94 -18.72 9.80
C PHE A 62 -3.23 -18.38 8.34
N GLU A 63 -4.37 -18.85 7.85
CA GLU A 63 -4.78 -18.64 6.46
C GLU A 63 -6.24 -18.19 6.36
N TYR A 64 -6.51 -17.31 5.39
CA TYR A 64 -7.85 -16.90 4.99
C TYR A 64 -8.00 -17.03 3.48
N ILE A 65 -9.02 -17.76 3.04
CA ILE A 65 -9.31 -17.98 1.62
C ILE A 65 -10.32 -16.93 1.15
N SER A 66 -9.93 -16.13 0.15
CA SER A 66 -10.75 -15.15 -0.54
C SER A 66 -11.29 -15.74 -1.85
N GLU A 67 -12.43 -15.24 -2.32
CA GLU A 67 -12.95 -15.54 -3.66
C GLU A 67 -12.13 -14.84 -4.76
N ASP A 68 -11.65 -13.63 -4.47
CA ASP A 68 -10.89 -12.79 -5.42
C ASP A 68 -9.38 -12.96 -5.26
N ILE A 69 -8.62 -12.60 -6.30
CA ILE A 69 -7.17 -12.38 -6.21
C ILE A 69 -6.93 -11.23 -5.22
N ILE A 70 -5.95 -11.38 -4.35
CA ILE A 70 -5.65 -10.43 -3.27
C ILE A 70 -4.21 -9.91 -3.35
N ASN A 71 -4.01 -8.69 -2.88
CA ASN A 71 -2.71 -8.08 -2.71
C ASN A 71 -2.69 -7.30 -1.38
N PRO A 72 -2.34 -7.95 -0.26
CA PRO A 72 -2.12 -7.29 1.01
C PRO A 72 -0.99 -6.27 0.91
N LYS A 73 -1.23 -5.04 1.37
CA LYS A 73 -0.27 -3.92 1.27
C LYS A 73 0.13 -3.36 2.62
N LYS A 74 -0.72 -3.51 3.65
CA LYS A 74 -0.44 -3.02 5.00
C LYS A 74 -1.00 -3.97 6.05
N ILE A 75 -0.22 -4.20 7.10
CA ILE A 75 -0.67 -4.78 8.36
C ILE A 75 -0.54 -3.73 9.47
N LEU A 76 -1.55 -3.63 10.32
CA LEU A 76 -1.60 -2.75 11.49
C LEU A 76 -1.99 -3.58 12.71
N SER A 77 -1.39 -3.33 13.87
CA SER A 77 -1.78 -4.00 15.12
C SER A 77 -2.72 -3.10 15.92
N THR A 78 -3.83 -3.66 16.41
CA THR A 78 -4.82 -2.97 17.24
C THR A 78 -5.31 -3.86 18.39
N GLY A 79 -4.82 -3.61 19.60
CA GLY A 79 -5.11 -4.45 20.76
C GLY A 79 -4.83 -5.94 20.49
N ASN A 80 -5.89 -6.75 20.50
CA ASN A 80 -5.83 -8.20 20.24
C ASN A 80 -5.99 -8.57 18.75
N ASN A 81 -6.16 -7.58 17.87
CA ASN A 81 -6.39 -7.79 16.45
C ASN A 81 -5.22 -7.28 15.60
N LEU A 82 -5.20 -7.79 14.38
CA LEU A 82 -4.35 -7.40 13.27
C LEU A 82 -5.27 -7.00 12.13
N ILE A 83 -5.06 -5.80 11.60
CA ILE A 83 -5.82 -5.27 10.48
C ILE A 83 -4.96 -5.38 9.23
N ILE A 84 -5.48 -6.06 8.23
CA ILE A 84 -4.85 -6.27 6.94
C ILE A 84 -5.64 -5.48 5.91
N ILE A 85 -4.93 -4.67 5.13
CA ILE A 85 -5.51 -3.82 4.11
C ILE A 85 -4.73 -3.99 2.81
N GLY A 86 -5.43 -3.95 1.70
CA GLY A 86 -4.84 -4.04 0.38
C GLY A 86 -5.89 -3.93 -0.70
N ASP A 87 -5.63 -4.62 -1.82
CA ASP A 87 -6.51 -4.63 -2.98
C ASP A 87 -6.98 -6.05 -3.28
N CYS A 88 -8.23 -6.19 -3.74
CA CYS A 88 -8.74 -7.40 -4.36
C CYS A 88 -9.10 -7.14 -5.82
N TYR A 89 -8.77 -8.10 -6.68
CA TYR A 89 -8.89 -8.00 -8.12
C TYR A 89 -9.89 -9.03 -8.65
N GLU A 90 -10.85 -8.53 -9.41
CA GLU A 90 -11.86 -9.33 -10.09
C GLU A 90 -11.94 -8.87 -11.55
N LYS A 91 -11.41 -9.68 -12.47
CA LYS A 91 -11.28 -9.34 -13.90
C LYS A 91 -10.53 -8.01 -14.09
N SER A 92 -11.21 -6.99 -14.62
CA SER A 92 -10.68 -5.64 -14.83
C SER A 92 -11.00 -4.66 -13.69
N THR A 93 -11.61 -5.14 -12.61
CA THR A 93 -11.98 -4.32 -11.45
C THR A 93 -11.00 -4.52 -10.31
N VAL A 94 -10.77 -3.42 -9.58
CA VAL A 94 -10.04 -3.43 -8.31
C VAL A 94 -10.88 -2.76 -7.24
N LYS A 95 -10.94 -3.41 -6.07
CA LYS A 95 -11.62 -2.92 -4.87
C LYS A 95 -10.58 -2.91 -3.75
N GLY A 96 -10.59 -1.89 -2.91
CA GLY A 96 -9.78 -1.90 -1.69
C GLY A 96 -10.40 -2.90 -0.71
N PHE A 97 -9.62 -3.51 0.18
CA PHE A 97 -10.19 -4.39 1.20
C PHE A 97 -9.70 -4.07 2.61
N TYR A 98 -10.54 -4.47 3.56
CA TYR A 98 -10.24 -4.56 4.99
C TYR A 98 -10.50 -6.00 5.45
N LEU A 99 -9.56 -6.54 6.22
CA LEU A 99 -9.70 -7.81 6.91
C LEU A 99 -9.15 -7.66 8.33
N SER A 100 -9.90 -8.14 9.32
CA SER A 100 -9.42 -8.25 10.69
C SER A 100 -9.12 -9.71 11.02
N ALA A 101 -8.04 -9.94 11.77
CA ALA A 101 -7.71 -11.23 12.35
C ALA A 101 -7.36 -11.03 13.83
N THR A 102 -7.87 -11.88 14.72
CA THR A 102 -7.34 -11.93 16.09
C THR A 102 -5.91 -12.46 16.06
N LYS A 103 -5.10 -12.13 17.08
CA LYS A 103 -3.75 -12.71 17.25
C LYS A 103 -3.75 -14.23 17.48
N THR A 104 -4.92 -14.84 17.63
CA THR A 104 -5.12 -16.29 17.71
C THR A 104 -5.66 -16.90 16.41
N GLY A 105 -5.71 -16.13 15.32
CA GLY A 105 -6.03 -16.65 13.98
C GLY A 105 -7.51 -16.68 13.60
N VAL A 106 -8.38 -15.94 14.31
CA VAL A 106 -9.80 -15.85 13.96
C VAL A 106 -10.03 -14.67 13.04
N PHE A 107 -10.42 -14.94 11.79
CA PHE A 107 -10.65 -13.90 10.76
C PHE A 107 -12.11 -13.42 10.72
N SER A 108 -12.29 -12.13 10.48
CA SER A 108 -13.58 -11.58 10.07
C SER A 108 -13.88 -11.89 8.60
N PRO A 109 -15.13 -11.72 8.14
CA PRO A 109 -15.38 -11.58 6.71
C PRO A 109 -14.58 -10.42 6.11
N ILE A 110 -14.14 -10.56 4.86
CA ILE A 110 -13.48 -9.50 4.11
C ILE A 110 -14.49 -8.41 3.74
N ILE A 111 -14.13 -7.15 3.98
CA ILE A 111 -14.94 -5.98 3.60
C ILE A 111 -14.26 -5.31 2.41
N LYS A 112 -15.00 -5.13 1.31
CA LYS A 112 -14.51 -4.53 0.07
C LYS A 112 -15.02 -3.09 -0.06
N TYR A 113 -14.18 -2.20 -0.58
CA TYR A 113 -14.48 -0.79 -0.82
C TYR A 113 -14.36 -0.45 -2.29
N GLY A 114 -15.35 0.30 -2.78
CA GLY A 114 -15.45 0.64 -4.20
C GLY A 114 -16.05 -0.47 -5.04
N VAL A 115 -16.03 -0.26 -6.35
CA VAL A 115 -16.70 -1.13 -7.32
C VAL A 115 -15.77 -1.52 -8.46
N LYS A 116 -15.01 -0.57 -9.01
CA LYS A 116 -14.20 -0.80 -10.22
C LYS A 116 -12.74 -0.38 -10.09
N THR A 117 -12.45 0.68 -9.35
CA THR A 117 -11.17 1.40 -9.47
C THR A 117 -10.55 1.80 -8.14
N THR A 118 -11.08 1.29 -7.03
CA THR A 118 -10.63 1.68 -5.69
C THR A 118 -9.45 0.84 -5.27
N GLN A 119 -8.36 1.50 -4.90
CA GLN A 119 -7.14 0.90 -4.38
C GLN A 119 -6.76 1.52 -3.05
N ILE A 120 -6.20 0.72 -2.15
CA ILE A 120 -5.59 1.18 -0.88
C ILE A 120 -4.10 0.85 -0.89
N ASN A 121 -3.27 1.87 -0.75
CA ASN A 121 -1.82 1.74 -0.82
C ASN A 121 -1.16 1.72 0.56
N SER A 122 -1.73 2.43 1.53
CA SER A 122 -1.15 2.53 2.86
C SER A 122 -2.22 2.90 3.89
N ALA A 123 -1.90 2.74 5.17
CA ALA A 123 -2.79 3.10 6.25
C ALA A 123 -2.03 3.40 7.55
N ILE A 124 -2.67 4.18 8.42
CA ILE A 124 -2.30 4.38 9.83
C ILE A 124 -3.49 4.07 10.73
N ILE A 125 -3.20 3.75 11.98
CA ILE A 125 -4.19 3.57 13.04
C ILE A 125 -4.20 4.79 13.97
N ASN A 126 -5.40 5.23 14.35
CA ASN A 126 -5.62 6.26 15.36
C ASN A 126 -5.70 5.65 16.76
N SER A 127 -5.63 6.49 17.79
CA SER A 127 -5.77 6.06 19.19
C SER A 127 -7.14 5.44 19.51
N ASP A 128 -8.19 5.82 18.78
CA ASP A 128 -9.54 5.25 18.88
C ASP A 128 -9.70 3.91 18.11
N SER A 129 -8.58 3.32 17.64
CA SER A 129 -8.54 2.12 16.80
C SER A 129 -9.20 2.27 15.41
N SER A 130 -9.66 3.46 15.04
CA SER A 130 -10.07 3.73 13.66
C SER A 130 -8.84 3.78 12.75
N ILE A 131 -9.03 3.43 11.48
CA ILE A 131 -7.99 3.38 10.48
C ILE A 131 -8.15 4.56 9.53
N ILE A 132 -7.04 5.21 9.18
CA ILE A 132 -6.98 6.12 8.04
C ILE A 132 -6.21 5.43 6.92
N ALA A 133 -6.94 4.98 5.91
CA ALA A 133 -6.39 4.38 4.70
C ALA A 133 -6.25 5.43 3.60
N VAL A 134 -5.22 5.30 2.77
CA VAL A 134 -4.98 6.17 1.63
C VAL A 134 -4.73 5.36 0.36
N GLY A 135 -5.11 5.92 -0.78
CA GLY A 135 -4.94 5.28 -2.07
C GLY A 135 -5.51 6.13 -3.19
N MET A 136 -6.21 5.48 -4.12
CA MET A 136 -6.84 6.13 -5.27
C MET A 136 -8.18 5.50 -5.60
N SER A 137 -9.10 6.27 -6.19
CA SER A 137 -10.39 5.75 -6.64
C SER A 137 -11.06 6.67 -7.67
N GLY A 138 -11.63 6.07 -8.70
CA GLY A 138 -12.58 6.68 -9.63
C GLY A 138 -14.03 6.26 -9.36
N ASP A 139 -14.29 5.49 -8.29
CA ASP A 139 -15.64 5.09 -7.91
C ASP A 139 -16.27 6.20 -7.06
N GLN A 140 -17.61 6.27 -6.99
CA GLN A 140 -18.26 6.99 -5.89
C GLN A 140 -18.07 6.18 -4.60
N LEU A 141 -17.57 6.82 -3.54
CA LEU A 141 -17.38 6.21 -2.23
C LEU A 141 -18.22 6.98 -1.22
N LEU A 142 -19.12 6.29 -0.52
CA LEU A 142 -20.21 6.92 0.24
C LEU A 142 -20.98 7.92 -0.65
N LYS A 143 -21.03 9.19 -0.24
CA LYS A 143 -21.67 10.29 -0.98
C LYS A 143 -20.67 11.11 -1.81
N THR A 144 -19.39 10.73 -1.83
CA THR A 144 -18.31 11.52 -2.43
C THR A 144 -17.99 11.03 -3.85
N LYS A 145 -18.42 11.81 -4.85
CA LYS A 145 -18.18 11.56 -6.28
C LYS A 145 -16.74 11.88 -6.70
N PRO A 146 -16.17 11.14 -7.68
CA PRO A 146 -14.89 11.50 -8.28
C PRO A 146 -15.00 12.78 -9.13
N LEU A 147 -13.90 13.51 -9.26
CA LEU A 147 -13.80 14.75 -10.04
C LEU A 147 -12.80 14.68 -11.21
N SER A 148 -11.88 13.73 -11.19
CA SER A 148 -10.93 13.45 -12.28
C SER A 148 -11.03 11.98 -12.71
N GLN A 149 -10.15 11.56 -13.64
CA GLN A 149 -10.05 10.16 -14.09
C GLN A 149 -9.92 9.22 -12.89
N LEU A 150 -8.99 9.51 -12.00
CA LEU A 150 -8.76 8.81 -10.73
C LEU A 150 -8.29 9.85 -9.70
N ASP A 151 -8.98 9.96 -8.57
CA ASP A 151 -8.61 10.87 -7.49
C ASP A 151 -7.83 10.13 -6.41
N ALA A 152 -6.91 10.83 -5.73
CA ALA A 152 -6.34 10.31 -4.51
C ALA A 152 -7.37 10.38 -3.39
N VAL A 153 -7.51 9.29 -2.63
CA VAL A 153 -8.53 9.17 -1.58
C VAL A 153 -7.92 8.95 -0.21
N THR A 154 -8.58 9.49 0.80
CA THR A 154 -8.32 9.22 2.21
C THR A 154 -9.61 8.72 2.83
N MET A 155 -9.59 7.52 3.39
CA MET A 155 -10.75 6.84 3.95
C MET A 155 -10.57 6.70 5.46
N LYS A 156 -11.53 7.21 6.24
CA LYS A 156 -11.67 6.85 7.65
C LYS A 156 -12.53 5.59 7.74
N ILE A 157 -11.97 4.55 8.32
CA ILE A 157 -12.58 3.24 8.49
C ILE A 157 -12.67 2.95 9.99
N SER A 158 -13.79 2.41 10.46
CA SER A 158 -13.96 2.04 11.88
C SER A 158 -13.09 0.84 12.26
N SER A 159 -13.00 0.54 13.56
CA SER A 159 -12.28 -0.65 14.06
C SER A 159 -12.92 -1.98 13.64
N ILE A 160 -14.12 -1.96 13.06
CA ILE A 160 -14.83 -3.12 12.50
C ILE A 160 -14.92 -3.08 10.98
N GLY A 161 -14.24 -2.15 10.31
CA GLY A 161 -14.15 -2.08 8.86
C GLY A 161 -15.29 -1.29 8.17
N GLU A 162 -16.12 -0.56 8.90
CA GLU A 162 -17.14 0.31 8.31
C GLU A 162 -16.50 1.57 7.73
N LEU A 163 -16.80 1.92 6.48
CA LEU A 163 -16.32 3.15 5.85
C LEU A 163 -17.13 4.35 6.35
N GLN A 164 -16.48 5.28 7.06
CA GLN A 164 -17.14 6.40 7.74
C GLN A 164 -17.02 7.74 6.98
N VAL A 165 -15.82 8.05 6.49
CA VAL A 165 -15.53 9.35 5.84
C VAL A 165 -14.60 9.14 4.65
N VAL A 166 -14.83 9.90 3.58
CA VAL A 166 -13.98 9.90 2.38
C VAL A 166 -13.57 11.34 2.05
N GLY A 167 -12.28 11.61 2.15
CA GLY A 167 -11.65 12.81 1.58
C GLY A 167 -11.07 12.50 0.19
N ARG A 168 -11.18 13.46 -0.73
CA ARG A 168 -10.57 13.38 -2.07
C ARG A 168 -9.59 14.51 -2.28
N ALA A 169 -8.43 14.19 -2.83
CA ALA A 169 -7.51 15.16 -3.40
C ALA A 169 -7.50 14.95 -4.91
N THR A 170 -8.06 15.93 -5.64
CA THR A 170 -8.22 15.84 -7.10
C THR A 170 -7.35 16.87 -7.80
N LEU A 171 -7.10 16.63 -9.09
CA LEU A 171 -6.62 17.62 -10.03
C LEU A 171 -7.15 17.27 -11.42
N LYS A 172 -7.78 18.23 -12.10
CA LYS A 172 -8.47 18.00 -13.38
C LYS A 172 -7.55 17.33 -14.41
N LYS A 173 -8.08 16.33 -15.14
CA LYS A 173 -7.38 15.59 -16.22
C LYS A 173 -6.09 14.93 -15.76
N THR A 174 -6.06 14.43 -14.52
CA THR A 174 -4.94 13.66 -13.98
C THR A 174 -5.40 12.37 -13.32
N THR A 175 -4.46 11.43 -13.17
CA THR A 175 -4.57 10.33 -12.20
C THR A 175 -3.75 10.72 -10.97
N ARG A 176 -4.40 10.76 -9.81
CA ARG A 176 -3.74 11.05 -8.54
C ARG A 176 -3.88 9.88 -7.58
N SER A 177 -2.80 9.56 -6.87
CA SER A 177 -2.75 8.52 -5.84
C SER A 177 -2.03 9.03 -4.61
N TRP A 178 -2.51 8.61 -3.44
CA TRP A 178 -1.71 8.59 -2.23
C TRP A 178 -1.08 7.22 -2.06
N ASP A 179 0.24 7.20 -1.95
CA ASP A 179 1.05 5.99 -1.88
C ASP A 179 1.54 5.74 -0.45
N SER A 180 1.62 6.80 0.37
CA SER A 180 2.06 6.73 1.76
C SER A 180 1.31 7.71 2.65
N ILE A 181 1.20 7.37 3.94
CA ILE A 181 0.62 8.21 4.98
C ILE A 181 1.43 8.05 6.27
N SER A 182 1.55 9.14 7.02
CA SER A 182 2.14 9.17 8.35
C SER A 182 1.23 9.88 9.35
N THR A 183 1.59 9.79 10.64
CA THR A 183 0.88 10.41 11.75
C THR A 183 0.65 11.89 11.50
N GLY A 184 -0.48 12.41 11.99
CA GLY A 184 -0.88 13.79 11.73
C GLY A 184 -1.35 14.04 10.30
N LEU A 185 -1.71 13.02 9.52
CA LEU A 185 -2.23 13.18 8.14
C LEU A 185 -1.24 13.86 7.18
N LEU A 186 0.04 13.52 7.31
CA LEU A 186 1.02 13.78 6.25
C LEU A 186 0.87 12.68 5.19
N GLN A 187 0.60 13.06 3.96
CA GLN A 187 0.33 12.14 2.85
C GLN A 187 1.28 12.41 1.70
N GLY A 188 1.80 11.32 1.12
CA GLY A 188 2.70 11.33 -0.02
C GLY A 188 2.14 10.48 -1.14
N GLY A 189 2.37 10.89 -2.39
CA GLY A 189 2.01 10.05 -3.53
C GLY A 189 2.33 10.68 -4.86
N LYS A 190 1.58 10.32 -5.90
CA LYS A 190 1.87 10.64 -7.30
C LYS A 190 0.72 11.37 -7.96
N VAL A 191 1.06 12.33 -8.81
CA VAL A 191 0.16 12.93 -9.81
C VAL A 191 0.70 12.59 -11.19
N SER A 192 -0.12 11.97 -12.03
CA SER A 192 0.22 11.61 -13.40
C SER A 192 -0.64 12.41 -14.38
N TYR A 193 0.04 13.11 -15.28
CA TYR A 193 -0.51 13.77 -16.45
C TYR A 193 -0.21 12.92 -17.70
N SER A 194 -0.70 13.35 -18.86
CA SER A 194 -0.39 12.69 -20.13
C SER A 194 1.10 12.70 -20.49
N ASN A 195 1.86 13.73 -20.07
CA ASN A 195 3.25 13.94 -20.48
C ASN A 195 4.25 14.08 -19.33
N LYS A 196 3.79 14.14 -18.07
CA LYS A 196 4.65 14.33 -16.91
C LYS A 196 4.09 13.69 -15.66
N THR A 197 4.96 13.52 -14.67
CA THR A 197 4.61 13.04 -13.34
C THR A 197 5.17 13.97 -12.26
N GLU A 198 4.45 14.08 -11.16
CA GLU A 198 4.83 14.87 -9.99
C GLU A 198 4.73 14.01 -8.73
N ALA A 199 5.67 14.18 -7.82
CA ALA A 199 5.56 13.73 -6.45
C ALA A 199 4.73 14.77 -5.69
N ALA A 200 3.64 14.35 -5.07
CA ALA A 200 2.77 15.20 -4.28
C ALA A 200 2.92 14.91 -2.79
N ILE A 201 3.13 15.94 -1.99
CA ILE A 201 3.23 15.86 -0.55
C ILE A 201 2.24 16.84 0.05
N THR A 202 1.40 16.40 0.97
CA THR A 202 0.35 17.24 1.57
C THR A 202 0.20 16.92 3.04
N LYS A 203 0.24 17.97 3.85
CA LYS A 203 -0.19 17.90 5.24
C LYS A 203 -1.62 18.34 5.33
N PHE A 204 -2.46 17.53 5.94
CA PHE A 204 -3.85 17.88 6.22
C PHE A 204 -4.03 18.31 7.68
N ALA A 205 -4.90 19.30 7.90
CA ALA A 205 -5.38 19.66 9.24
C ALA A 205 -6.48 18.69 9.68
N SER A 206 -7.33 18.30 8.74
CA SER A 206 -8.34 17.24 8.86
C SER A 206 -8.57 16.63 7.48
N LEU A 207 -9.28 15.49 7.40
CA LEU A 207 -9.60 14.85 6.12
C LEU A 207 -10.21 15.87 5.14
N GLY A 208 -9.59 16.01 3.97
CA GLY A 208 -10.03 16.94 2.91
C GLY A 208 -9.66 18.42 3.12
N LYS A 209 -9.04 18.81 4.23
CA LYS A 209 -8.62 20.20 4.50
C LYS A 209 -7.08 20.30 4.57
N PRO A 210 -6.40 20.67 3.47
CA PRO A 210 -4.94 20.78 3.45
C PRO A 210 -4.47 21.97 4.29
N SER A 211 -3.44 21.76 5.12
CA SER A 211 -2.66 22.82 5.77
C SER A 211 -1.66 23.43 4.79
N TRP A 212 -0.98 22.57 4.03
CA TRP A 212 -0.08 22.94 2.95
C TRP A 212 0.05 21.79 1.96
N ASN A 213 0.41 22.12 0.72
CA ASN A 213 0.64 21.18 -0.37
C ASN A 213 1.85 21.62 -1.17
N VAL A 214 2.75 20.69 -1.46
CA VAL A 214 3.86 20.89 -2.39
C VAL A 214 3.88 19.77 -3.42
N ARG A 215 4.35 20.11 -4.62
CA ARG A 215 4.51 19.16 -5.73
C ARG A 215 5.83 19.43 -6.43
N TYR A 216 6.55 18.35 -6.73
CA TYR A 216 7.83 18.39 -7.42
C TYR A 216 7.79 17.52 -8.67
N SER A 217 8.41 17.96 -9.76
CA SER A 217 8.57 17.11 -10.94
C SER A 217 9.40 15.88 -10.57
N SER A 218 8.86 14.70 -10.84
CA SER A 218 9.38 13.45 -10.29
C SER A 218 9.11 12.29 -11.23
N LYS A 219 9.92 11.22 -11.19
CA LYS A 219 9.64 9.92 -11.83
C LYS A 219 8.88 8.94 -10.92
N SER A 220 8.76 9.25 -9.63
CA SER A 220 8.06 8.44 -8.63
C SER A 220 6.97 9.22 -7.89
N GLY A 221 6.13 8.51 -7.12
CA GLY A 221 5.38 9.12 -6.02
C GLY A 221 6.27 9.46 -4.82
N ALA A 222 5.70 10.10 -3.81
CA ALA A 222 6.40 10.42 -2.56
C ALA A 222 6.12 9.39 -1.46
N LEU A 223 7.18 8.96 -0.78
CA LEU A 223 7.11 8.30 0.53
C LEU A 223 7.26 9.36 1.62
N VAL A 224 6.39 9.35 2.62
CA VAL A 224 6.42 10.34 3.72
C VAL A 224 6.50 9.72 5.10
N VAL A 225 7.16 10.42 6.00
CA VAL A 225 7.08 10.16 7.44
C VAL A 225 7.06 11.47 8.21
N SER A 226 6.32 11.52 9.31
CA SER A 226 6.34 12.64 10.25
C SER A 226 6.95 12.22 11.56
N ASN A 227 7.84 13.05 12.08
CA ASN A 227 8.24 13.05 13.48
C ASN A 227 8.28 14.51 13.98
N LYS A 228 9.43 15.00 14.47
CA LYS A 228 9.65 16.43 14.78
C LYS A 228 9.43 17.32 13.55
N SER A 229 9.85 16.83 12.39
CA SER A 229 9.67 17.46 11.08
C SER A 229 8.91 16.51 10.13
N SER A 230 8.41 17.07 9.02
CA SER A 230 7.84 16.28 7.93
C SER A 230 8.95 15.88 6.97
N TRP A 231 9.04 14.61 6.61
CA TRP A 231 10.04 14.10 5.68
C TRP A 231 9.37 13.49 4.46
N ALA A 232 9.98 13.68 3.29
CA ALA A 232 9.51 13.10 2.04
C ALA A 232 10.66 12.62 1.16
N SER A 233 10.54 11.40 0.62
CA SER A 233 11.48 10.84 -0.35
C SER A 233 10.81 10.56 -1.69
N PHE A 234 11.49 10.89 -2.79
CA PHE A 234 11.03 10.67 -4.17
C PHE A 234 12.20 10.76 -5.17
N VAL A 235 11.95 10.42 -6.43
CA VAL A 235 12.94 10.49 -7.51
C VAL A 235 12.75 11.76 -8.32
N SER A 236 13.45 12.83 -7.94
CA SER A 236 13.33 14.16 -8.56
C SER A 236 13.82 14.17 -10.01
N ASN A 237 13.09 14.85 -10.88
CA ASN A 237 13.42 14.98 -12.31
C ASN A 237 13.64 16.43 -12.75
N SER A 238 13.69 17.38 -11.81
CA SER A 238 13.88 18.80 -12.12
C SER A 238 14.35 19.59 -10.90
N VAL A 239 14.39 20.91 -11.03
CA VAL A 239 14.72 21.85 -9.95
C VAL A 239 13.76 21.70 -8.78
N ILE A 240 14.31 21.72 -7.57
CA ILE A 240 13.55 21.79 -6.32
C ILE A 240 13.63 23.23 -5.79
N SER A 241 12.49 23.89 -5.71
CA SER A 241 12.40 25.24 -5.12
C SER A 241 12.88 25.21 -3.66
N GLY A 242 13.75 26.16 -3.30
CA GLY A 242 14.38 26.22 -1.98
C GLY A 242 15.69 25.42 -1.84
N VAL A 243 16.16 24.75 -2.89
CA VAL A 243 17.46 24.03 -2.87
C VAL A 243 18.39 24.58 -3.97
N PRO A 244 19.22 25.62 -3.68
CA PRO A 244 19.94 26.43 -4.68
C PRO A 244 20.93 25.71 -5.62
N LYS A 245 21.10 24.39 -5.53
CA LYS A 245 21.98 23.60 -6.42
C LYS A 245 21.32 22.32 -6.94
N TRP A 246 20.06 22.07 -6.60
CA TRP A 246 19.36 20.88 -7.06
C TRP A 246 18.84 21.08 -8.48
N LYS A 247 19.60 20.63 -9.48
CA LYS A 247 19.21 20.65 -10.90
C LYS A 247 19.72 19.36 -11.59
N PRO A 248 19.09 18.21 -11.29
CA PRO A 248 19.57 16.93 -11.77
C PRO A 248 19.48 16.84 -13.30
N LYS A 249 20.54 16.34 -13.94
CA LYS A 249 20.52 15.99 -15.38
C LYS A 249 19.82 14.66 -15.65
N VAL A 250 19.83 13.77 -14.67
CA VAL A 250 19.19 12.45 -14.68
C VAL A 250 18.31 12.35 -13.44
N ALA A 251 17.15 11.69 -13.53
CA ALA A 251 16.25 11.54 -12.41
C ALA A 251 17.00 10.99 -11.17
N THR A 252 16.97 11.75 -10.08
CA THR A 252 17.85 11.54 -8.91
C THR A 252 17.01 11.36 -7.64
N PRO A 253 17.17 10.25 -6.91
CA PRO A 253 16.55 10.04 -5.60
C PRO A 253 16.95 11.13 -4.60
N VAL A 254 15.96 11.67 -3.90
CA VAL A 254 16.12 12.74 -2.91
C VAL A 254 15.26 12.46 -1.69
N VAL A 255 15.72 12.89 -0.52
CA VAL A 255 14.90 13.05 0.68
C VAL A 255 14.95 14.49 1.15
N LEU A 256 13.79 15.04 1.45
CA LEU A 256 13.59 16.42 1.90
C LEU A 256 13.09 16.42 3.34
N GLU A 257 13.64 17.32 4.14
CA GLU A 257 13.02 17.78 5.37
C GLU A 257 12.16 19.01 5.05
N LEU A 258 10.91 18.99 5.50
CA LEU A 258 9.90 20.01 5.22
C LEU A 258 9.47 20.69 6.52
N GLY A 259 9.41 22.02 6.45
CA GLY A 259 8.97 22.88 7.53
C GLY A 259 7.45 22.96 7.66
N LYS A 260 6.99 23.86 8.53
CA LYS A 260 5.58 23.92 8.95
C LYS A 260 4.64 24.40 7.83
N LYS A 261 5.17 25.03 6.78
CA LYS A 261 4.42 25.48 5.61
C LYS A 261 4.80 24.70 4.34
N GLY A 262 5.55 23.60 4.47
CA GLY A 262 6.03 22.80 3.35
C GLY A 262 7.26 23.36 2.65
N GLU A 263 7.89 24.40 3.20
CA GLU A 263 9.19 24.89 2.76
C GLU A 263 10.28 23.82 2.98
N VAL A 264 11.23 23.73 2.06
CA VAL A 264 12.36 22.79 2.21
C VAL A 264 13.34 23.37 3.24
N LEU A 265 13.56 22.64 4.33
CA LEU A 265 14.54 22.99 5.36
C LEU A 265 15.92 22.42 5.01
N THR A 266 15.95 21.16 4.57
CA THR A 266 17.19 20.46 4.18
C THR A 266 16.86 19.40 3.13
N SER A 267 17.86 19.01 2.34
CA SER A 267 17.75 17.98 1.31
C SER A 267 18.98 17.08 1.28
N TYR A 268 18.78 15.79 1.06
CA TYR A 268 19.86 14.82 0.87
C TYR A 268 19.63 14.03 -0.42
N THR A 269 20.70 13.80 -1.17
CA THR A 269 20.70 12.87 -2.31
C THR A 269 20.80 11.44 -1.78
N LEU A 270 20.02 10.52 -2.35
CA LEU A 270 20.13 9.08 -2.06
C LEU A 270 20.83 8.38 -3.23
N SER A 271 21.60 7.33 -2.93
CA SER A 271 22.27 6.50 -3.95
C SER A 271 21.30 5.64 -4.75
N ALA A 272 20.14 5.32 -4.17
CA ALA A 272 19.07 4.56 -4.80
C ALA A 272 17.69 5.05 -4.30
N PRO A 273 16.59 4.82 -5.05
CA PRO A 273 15.24 5.17 -4.63
C PRO A 273 14.87 4.55 -3.28
N ALA A 274 14.21 5.33 -2.42
CA ALA A 274 13.65 4.77 -1.19
C ALA A 274 12.40 3.93 -1.50
N VAL A 275 12.32 2.76 -0.87
CA VAL A 275 11.16 1.85 -0.91
C VAL A 275 10.41 1.81 0.43
N ALA A 276 11.05 2.25 1.51
CA ALA A 276 10.42 2.47 2.80
C ALA A 276 11.04 3.67 3.51
N ILE A 277 10.24 4.34 4.34
CA ILE A 277 10.67 5.43 5.22
C ILE A 277 9.98 5.30 6.57
N ALA A 278 10.73 5.48 7.64
CA ALA A 278 10.26 5.48 9.01
C ALA A 278 10.99 6.57 9.80
N ALA A 279 10.43 6.97 10.95
CA ALA A 279 11.08 7.91 11.84
C ALA A 279 10.84 7.51 13.29
N ASN A 280 11.86 7.73 14.12
CA ASN A 280 11.84 7.45 15.54
C ASN A 280 12.51 8.60 16.29
N ASN A 281 12.07 8.89 17.51
CA ASN A 281 12.63 9.98 18.33
C ASN A 281 14.08 9.74 18.79
N GLN A 282 14.52 8.50 18.81
CA GLN A 282 15.85 8.07 19.25
C GLN A 282 16.83 7.90 18.07
N ILE A 283 16.35 7.41 16.92
CA ILE A 283 17.20 7.04 15.76
C ILE A 283 17.05 8.04 14.59
N GLY A 284 16.17 9.03 14.71
CA GLY A 284 15.91 9.96 13.60
C GLY A 284 15.09 9.33 12.47
N THR A 285 15.31 9.79 11.24
CA THR A 285 14.63 9.32 10.04
C THR A 285 15.45 8.23 9.36
N VAL A 286 14.81 7.09 9.08
CA VAL A 286 15.42 5.91 8.48
C VAL A 286 14.76 5.60 7.15
N LEU A 287 15.56 5.32 6.12
CA LEU A 287 15.10 4.90 4.81
C LEU A 287 15.69 3.55 4.44
N ILE A 288 14.87 2.72 3.78
CA ILE A 288 15.36 1.57 3.02
C ILE A 288 15.37 1.97 1.55
N THR A 289 16.51 1.80 0.90
CA THR A 289 16.69 2.08 -0.53
C THR A 289 16.86 0.79 -1.32
N ASP A 290 16.42 0.77 -2.57
CA ASP A 290 16.54 -0.39 -3.46
C ASP A 290 17.16 0.02 -4.80
N SER A 291 18.31 -0.55 -5.14
CA SER A 291 19.00 -0.32 -6.41
C SER A 291 18.52 -1.25 -7.53
N GLY A 292 17.67 -2.23 -7.23
CA GLY A 292 17.35 -3.37 -8.06
C GLY A 292 18.34 -4.53 -7.93
N VAL A 293 19.47 -4.33 -7.25
CA VAL A 293 20.51 -5.35 -7.00
C VAL A 293 20.69 -5.60 -5.51
N SER A 294 20.51 -4.57 -4.68
CA SER A 294 20.73 -4.63 -3.23
C SER A 294 19.85 -3.63 -2.50
N PHE A 295 19.53 -3.94 -1.25
CA PHE A 295 18.94 -2.98 -0.33
C PHE A 295 20.02 -2.20 0.44
N GLY A 296 19.75 -0.91 0.67
CA GLY A 296 20.57 -0.02 1.50
C GLY A 296 19.78 0.51 2.69
N LEU A 297 20.48 0.88 3.76
CA LEU A 297 19.93 1.53 4.95
C LEU A 297 20.53 2.93 5.07
N VAL A 298 19.68 3.95 5.15
CA VAL A 298 20.07 5.35 5.33
C VAL A 298 19.48 5.87 6.63
N VAL A 299 20.30 6.53 7.46
CA VAL A 299 19.90 7.12 8.73
C VAL A 299 20.22 8.61 8.71
N ILE A 300 19.24 9.45 9.08
CA ILE A 300 19.35 10.90 9.13
C ILE A 300 18.93 11.36 10.53
N ASN A 301 19.87 11.97 11.26
CA ASN A 301 19.74 12.41 12.65
C ASN A 301 19.70 13.93 12.78
#